data_AF-A0A945I3P2-F1
#
_entry.id   AF-A0A945I3P2-F1
#
_cell.length_a   1.000
_cell.length_b   1.000
_cell.length_c   1.000
_cell.angle_alpha   90.00
_cell.angle_beta   90.00
_cell.angle_gamma   90.00
#
_symmetry.space_group_name_H-M   'P 1'
#
loop_
_entity.id
_entity.type
_entity.pdbx_description
1 polymer ?
#
loop_
_entity_poly.entity_id
_entity_poly.type
_entity_poly.pdbx_seq_one_letter_code
_entity_poly.pdbx_strand_id
1 'polypeptide(L)'
;LKTFKEALMETAKLTVMIFSLIWGVLIFVRFLGFSGLPEAFTELVLSIDAPPIIIMICILIAYAILGMFMDAIGMLLLTLPVVHPAVIALGFDSIWFGIIVVKMAEVCLITPPIGLNCFVVNGVRPDIALGDVFRGITLFFIADVITIGVLLAFPEIVTWLPSLM
;
A
#
# COMPACT_ATOMS: atom_id res chain seq x y z
N LEU A 1 21.48 26.29 -16.92
CA LEU A 1 21.49 25.11 -17.84
C LEU A 1 22.00 23.84 -17.17
N LYS A 2 23.14 23.84 -16.46
CA LYS A 2 23.67 22.64 -15.77
C LYS A 2 22.71 22.04 -14.73
N THR A 3 22.21 22.86 -13.79
CA THR A 3 21.21 22.45 -12.78
C THR A 3 19.91 21.92 -13.38
N PHE A 4 19.46 22.52 -14.49
CA PHE A 4 18.27 22.06 -15.22
C PHE A 4 18.49 20.66 -15.83
N LYS A 5 19.67 20.42 -16.42
CA LYS A 5 20.04 19.09 -16.95
C LYS A 5 20.16 18.05 -15.83
N GLU A 6 20.69 18.43 -14.66
CA GLU A 6 20.80 17.55 -13.49
C GLU A 6 19.41 17.14 -12.97
N ALA A 7 18.49 18.09 -12.79
CA ALA A 7 17.12 17.81 -12.35
C ALA A 7 16.36 16.90 -13.33
N LEU A 8 16.50 17.12 -14.64
CA LEU A 8 15.92 16.24 -15.66
C LEU A 8 16.49 14.83 -15.61
N MET A 9 17.81 14.71 -15.41
CA MET A 9 18.47 13.40 -15.32
C MET A 9 18.04 12.64 -14.06
N GLU A 10 17.88 13.32 -12.93
CA GLU A 10 17.39 12.72 -11.69
C GLU A 10 15.95 12.23 -11.82
N THR A 11 15.08 13.04 -12.40
CA THR A 11 13.68 12.66 -12.71
C THR A 11 13.61 11.46 -13.65
N ALA A 12 14.48 11.43 -14.68
CA ALA A 12 14.55 10.31 -15.62
C ALA A 12 15.00 9.01 -14.92
N LYS A 13 15.97 9.07 -14.00
CA LYS A 13 16.43 7.90 -13.24
C LYS A 13 15.33 7.30 -12.38
N LEU A 14 14.58 8.11 -11.64
CA LEU A 14 13.46 7.65 -10.82
C LEU A 14 12.36 7.02 -11.69
N THR A 15 12.04 7.68 -12.80
CA THR A 15 11.07 7.16 -13.78
C THR A 15 11.50 5.79 -14.32
N VAL A 16 12.75 5.64 -14.78
CA VAL A 16 13.28 4.38 -15.30
C VAL A 16 13.25 3.26 -14.25
N MET A 17 13.54 3.59 -12.98
CA MET A 17 13.44 2.64 -11.87
C MET A 17 12.01 2.10 -11.71
N ILE A 18 11.01 2.98 -11.70
CA ILE A 18 9.59 2.60 -11.60
C ILE A 18 9.18 1.73 -12.80
N PHE A 19 9.50 2.15 -14.03
CA PHE A 19 9.18 1.35 -15.22
C PHE A 19 9.85 -0.02 -15.24
N SER A 20 11.10 -0.12 -14.75
CA SER A 20 11.81 -1.40 -14.65
C SER A 20 11.13 -2.33 -13.65
N LEU A 21 10.65 -1.80 -12.52
CA LEU A 21 9.86 -2.58 -11.55
C LEU A 21 8.54 -3.06 -12.16
N ILE A 22 7.81 -2.19 -12.87
CA ILE A 22 6.56 -2.57 -13.56
C ILE A 22 6.82 -3.72 -14.54
N TRP A 23 7.89 -3.65 -15.33
CA TRP A 23 8.26 -4.73 -16.26
C TRP A 23 8.53 -6.06 -15.54
N GLY A 24 9.31 -6.04 -14.45
CA GLY A 24 9.58 -7.23 -13.65
C GLY A 24 8.31 -7.82 -13.04
N VAL A 25 7.44 -6.96 -12.54
CA VAL A 25 6.15 -7.35 -11.96
C VAL A 25 5.24 -7.98 -13.00
N LEU A 26 5.13 -7.42 -14.20
CA LEU A 26 4.29 -8.00 -15.26
C LEU A 26 4.69 -9.44 -15.60
N ILE A 27 5.99 -9.73 -15.63
CA ILE A 27 6.51 -11.08 -15.80
C ILE A 27 6.15 -11.95 -14.58
N PHE A 28 6.34 -11.42 -13.38
CA PHE A 28 6.03 -12.10 -12.12
C PHE A 28 4.53 -12.45 -11.99
N VAL A 29 3.62 -11.52 -12.30
CA VAL A 29 2.15 -11.78 -12.30
C VAL A 29 1.81 -12.94 -13.23
N ARG A 30 2.43 -12.98 -14.41
CA ARG A 30 2.21 -14.06 -15.37
C ARG A 30 2.71 -15.40 -14.83
N PHE A 31 3.88 -15.40 -14.19
CA PHE A 31 4.39 -16.57 -13.49
C PHE A 31 3.47 -17.03 -12.35
N LEU A 32 2.96 -16.09 -11.55
CA LEU A 32 2.02 -16.40 -10.46
C LEU A 32 0.74 -17.07 -10.98
N GLY A 33 0.16 -16.54 -12.06
CA GLY A 33 -0.99 -17.15 -12.73
C GLY A 33 -0.69 -18.57 -13.25
N PHE A 34 0.50 -18.82 -13.79
CA PHE A 34 0.89 -20.19 -14.19
C PHE A 34 1.12 -21.12 -12.98
N SER A 35 1.59 -20.58 -11.85
CA SER A 35 1.84 -21.36 -10.64
C SER A 35 0.57 -21.72 -9.85
N GLY A 36 -0.57 -21.08 -10.16
CA GLY A 36 -1.83 -21.26 -9.43
C GLY A 36 -1.84 -20.59 -8.04
N LEU A 37 -0.87 -19.70 -7.75
CA LEU A 37 -0.74 -19.10 -6.42
C LEU A 37 -1.94 -18.20 -6.05
N PRO A 38 -2.46 -17.32 -6.92
CA PRO A 38 -3.63 -16.50 -6.60
C PRO A 38 -4.88 -17.35 -6.30
N GLU A 39 -5.09 -18.43 -7.06
CA GLU A 39 -6.19 -19.36 -6.82
C GLU A 39 -6.02 -20.08 -5.47
N ALA A 40 -4.85 -20.65 -5.21
CA ALA A 40 -4.57 -21.34 -3.95
C ALA A 40 -4.70 -20.42 -2.72
N PHE A 41 -4.29 -19.15 -2.84
CA PHE A 41 -4.45 -18.16 -1.78
C PHE A 41 -5.93 -17.80 -1.56
N THR A 42 -6.69 -17.68 -2.64
CA THR A 42 -8.14 -17.43 -2.57
C THR A 42 -8.87 -18.59 -1.90
N GLU A 43 -8.56 -19.84 -2.28
CA GLU A 43 -9.11 -21.03 -1.63
C GLU A 43 -8.76 -21.10 -0.14
N LEU A 44 -7.51 -20.80 0.22
CA LEU A 44 -7.07 -20.74 1.61
C LEU A 44 -7.92 -19.72 2.39
N VAL A 45 -8.07 -18.52 1.85
CA VAL A 45 -8.86 -17.45 2.46
C VAL A 45 -10.33 -17.85 2.64
N LEU A 46 -10.95 -18.44 1.61
CA LEU A 46 -12.34 -18.89 1.65
C LEU A 46 -12.56 -20.11 2.56
N SER A 47 -11.52 -20.91 2.82
CA SER A 47 -11.59 -22.05 3.74
C SER A 47 -11.61 -21.66 5.21
N ILE A 48 -11.27 -20.40 5.53
CA ILE A 48 -11.32 -19.88 6.89
C ILE A 48 -12.78 -19.61 7.26
N ASP A 49 -13.31 -20.36 8.22
CA ASP A 49 -14.65 -20.15 8.79
C ASP A 49 -14.66 -18.92 9.72
N ALA A 50 -14.58 -17.74 9.12
CA ALA A 50 -14.65 -16.46 9.82
C ALA A 50 -15.43 -15.43 9.00
N PRO A 51 -16.06 -14.43 9.66
CA PRO A 51 -16.68 -13.32 8.96
C PRO A 51 -15.70 -12.62 8.00
N PRO A 52 -16.09 -12.27 6.76
CA PRO A 52 -15.21 -11.63 5.77
C PRO A 52 -14.48 -10.39 6.28
N ILE A 53 -15.11 -9.62 7.17
CA ILE A 53 -14.50 -8.43 7.78
C ILE A 53 -13.31 -8.76 8.68
N ILE A 54 -13.33 -9.90 9.38
CA ILE A 54 -12.20 -10.33 10.22
C ILE A 54 -11.02 -10.72 9.34
N ILE A 55 -11.29 -11.44 8.25
CA ILE A 55 -10.27 -11.83 7.27
C ILE A 55 -9.66 -10.56 6.63
N MET A 56 -10.49 -9.59 6.26
CA MET A 56 -10.04 -8.30 5.75
C MET A 56 -9.13 -7.59 6.74
N ILE A 57 -9.50 -7.52 8.03
CA ILE A 57 -8.64 -6.93 9.06
C ILE A 57 -7.28 -7.65 9.15
N CYS A 58 -7.26 -8.99 9.09
CA CYS A 58 -6.01 -9.75 9.05
C CYS A 58 -5.15 -9.43 7.82
N ILE A 59 -5.77 -9.28 6.65
CA ILE A 59 -5.09 -8.83 5.43
C ILE A 59 -4.48 -7.45 5.67
N LEU A 60 -5.24 -6.48 6.20
CA LEU A 60 -4.73 -5.13 6.45
C LEU A 60 -3.60 -5.08 7.47
N ILE A 61 -3.62 -5.93 8.49
CA ILE A 61 -2.50 -6.09 9.43
C ILE A 61 -1.26 -6.62 8.70
N ALA A 62 -1.42 -7.60 7.82
CA ALA A 62 -0.31 -8.10 7.00
C ALA A 62 0.25 -6.99 6.08
N TYR A 63 -0.60 -6.17 5.48
CA TYR A 63 -0.18 -4.98 4.71
C TYR A 63 0.55 -3.95 5.57
N ALA A 64 0.07 -3.70 6.79
CA ALA A 64 0.75 -2.80 7.73
C ALA A 64 2.18 -3.28 8.03
N ILE A 65 2.34 -4.59 8.27
CA ILE A 65 3.65 -5.21 8.52
C ILE A 65 4.53 -5.12 7.28
N LEU A 66 4.01 -5.46 6.11
CA LEU A 66 4.79 -5.45 4.88
C LEU A 66 5.21 -4.03 4.48
N GLY A 67 4.31 -3.06 4.65
CA GLY A 67 4.58 -1.66 4.30
C GLY A 67 5.52 -0.94 5.22
N MET A 68 5.63 -1.40 6.46
CA MET A 68 6.67 -0.94 7.35
C MET A 68 8.09 -1.19 6.79
N PHE A 69 8.26 -2.12 5.85
CA PHE A 69 9.55 -2.48 5.24
C PHE A 69 9.69 -2.12 3.75
N MET A 70 8.58 -1.98 3.03
CA MET A 70 8.57 -1.84 1.58
C MET A 70 7.98 -0.50 1.15
N ASP A 71 8.48 0.06 0.06
CA ASP A 71 7.85 1.24 -0.54
C ASP A 71 6.45 0.91 -1.10
N ALA A 72 5.60 1.93 -1.20
CA ALA A 72 4.20 1.78 -1.61
C ALA A 72 4.03 1.12 -2.98
N ILE A 73 4.86 1.50 -3.97
CA ILE A 73 4.73 1.00 -5.35
C ILE A 73 5.15 -0.46 -5.38
N GLY A 74 6.29 -0.81 -4.78
CA GLY A 74 6.80 -2.17 -4.71
C GLY A 74 5.83 -3.11 -4.00
N MET A 75 5.29 -2.70 -2.85
CA MET A 75 4.26 -3.45 -2.13
C MET A 75 3.04 -3.73 -3.03
N LEU A 76 2.43 -2.68 -3.58
CA LEU A 76 1.19 -2.79 -4.35
C LEU A 76 1.37 -3.71 -5.56
N LEU A 77 2.44 -3.49 -6.32
CA LEU A 77 2.73 -4.26 -7.52
C LEU A 77 2.97 -5.75 -7.22
N LEU A 78 3.55 -6.09 -6.07
CA LEU A 78 3.84 -7.47 -5.69
C LEU A 78 2.65 -8.19 -5.05
N THR A 79 1.83 -7.48 -4.26
CA THR A 79 0.79 -8.10 -3.41
C THR A 79 -0.59 -8.12 -4.07
N LEU A 80 -0.95 -7.08 -4.85
CA LEU A 80 -2.25 -7.00 -5.52
C LEU A 80 -2.58 -8.23 -6.38
N PRO A 81 -1.66 -8.80 -7.18
CA PRO A 81 -1.98 -9.95 -8.04
C PRO A 81 -2.48 -11.19 -7.28
N VAL A 82 -2.11 -11.32 -6.00
CA VAL A 82 -2.48 -12.45 -5.15
C VAL A 82 -3.66 -12.10 -4.26
N VAL A 83 -3.65 -10.91 -3.64
CA VAL A 83 -4.65 -10.54 -2.63
C VAL A 83 -5.95 -10.04 -3.26
N HIS A 84 -5.87 -9.34 -4.40
CA HIS A 84 -7.06 -8.75 -5.03
C HIS A 84 -8.11 -9.81 -5.40
N PRO A 85 -7.77 -10.93 -6.08
CA PRO A 85 -8.75 -11.98 -6.36
C PRO A 85 -9.42 -12.54 -5.10
N ALA A 86 -8.66 -12.74 -4.02
CA ALA A 86 -9.18 -13.26 -2.76
C ALA A 86 -10.18 -12.29 -2.10
N VAL A 87 -9.89 -10.99 -2.12
CA VAL A 87 -10.77 -9.96 -1.56
C VAL A 87 -12.08 -9.84 -2.34
N ILE A 88 -12.02 -9.93 -3.67
CA ILE A 88 -13.23 -9.94 -4.51
C ILE A 88 -14.07 -11.20 -4.25
N ALA A 89 -13.41 -12.36 -4.07
CA ALA A 89 -14.10 -13.61 -3.74
C ALA A 89 -14.79 -13.57 -2.36
N LEU A 90 -14.27 -12.77 -1.42
CA LEU A 90 -14.93 -12.49 -0.14
C LEU A 90 -16.14 -11.54 -0.25
N GLY A 91 -16.41 -10.98 -1.45
CA GLY A 91 -17.55 -10.11 -1.73
C GLY A 91 -17.30 -8.62 -1.54
N PHE A 92 -16.05 -8.19 -1.40
CA PHE A 92 -15.71 -6.77 -1.30
C PHE A 92 -15.57 -6.11 -2.68
N ASP A 93 -15.80 -4.80 -2.74
CA ASP A 93 -15.64 -4.01 -3.96
C ASP A 93 -14.17 -3.74 -4.29
N SER A 94 -13.83 -3.79 -5.58
CA SER A 94 -12.45 -3.60 -6.07
C SER A 94 -11.92 -2.19 -5.82
N ILE A 95 -12.77 -1.18 -6.00
CA ILE A 95 -12.38 0.23 -5.89
C ILE A 95 -12.18 0.56 -4.41
N TRP A 96 -13.12 0.11 -3.58
CA TRP A 96 -13.01 0.21 -2.13
C TRP A 96 -11.71 -0.42 -1.61
N PHE A 97 -11.40 -1.65 -2.03
CA PHE A 97 -10.16 -2.31 -1.61
C PHE A 97 -8.93 -1.53 -2.09
N GLY A 98 -8.90 -1.09 -3.35
CA GLY A 98 -7.79 -0.29 -3.87
C GLY A 98 -7.55 0.98 -3.04
N ILE A 99 -8.60 1.68 -2.65
CA ILE A 99 -8.50 2.89 -1.82
C ILE A 99 -8.00 2.59 -0.42
N ILE A 100 -8.50 1.53 0.21
CA ILE A 100 -8.03 1.10 1.53
C ILE A 100 -6.54 0.75 1.47
N VAL A 101 -6.08 -0.02 0.48
CA VAL A 101 -4.67 -0.42 0.39
C VAL A 101 -3.76 0.77 0.09
N VAL A 102 -4.18 1.70 -0.79
CA VAL A 102 -3.43 2.95 -1.02
C VAL A 102 -3.33 3.76 0.27
N LYS A 103 -4.42 3.89 1.04
CA LYS A 103 -4.37 4.57 2.33
C LYS A 103 -3.48 3.86 3.35
N MET A 104 -3.48 2.53 3.36
CA MET A 104 -2.56 1.75 4.19
C MET A 104 -1.10 2.02 3.81
N ALA A 105 -0.78 2.10 2.52
CA ALA A 105 0.57 2.39 2.07
C ALA A 105 1.10 3.75 2.57
N GLU A 106 0.25 4.78 2.58
CA GLU A 106 0.60 6.09 3.15
C GLU A 106 0.94 6.01 4.65
N VAL A 107 0.11 5.30 5.42
CA VAL A 107 0.35 5.08 6.87
C VAL A 107 1.65 4.33 7.10
N CYS A 108 1.96 3.34 6.26
CA CYS A 108 3.15 2.53 6.38
C CYS A 108 4.44 3.36 6.18
N LEU A 109 4.43 4.34 5.26
CA LEU A 109 5.59 5.18 4.96
C LEU A 109 5.97 6.16 6.10
N ILE A 110 5.06 6.38 7.06
CA ILE A 110 5.29 7.23 8.23
C ILE A 110 5.46 6.44 9.54
N THR A 111 5.15 5.14 9.51
CA THR A 111 5.18 4.27 10.69
C THR A 111 6.58 3.63 10.87
N PRO A 112 7.18 3.66 12.07
CA PRO A 112 8.43 2.93 12.36
C PRO A 112 8.24 1.42 12.08
N PRO A 113 9.21 0.69 11.50
CA PRO A 113 10.66 0.79 11.69
C PRO A 113 11.42 1.54 10.58
N ILE A 114 10.95 1.53 9.33
CA ILE A 114 11.60 2.27 8.25
C ILE A 114 11.07 3.70 8.14
N GLY A 115 9.76 3.95 8.26
CA GLY A 115 9.18 5.29 8.24
C GLY A 115 9.84 6.26 7.24
N LEU A 116 9.99 5.83 5.98
CA LEU A 116 10.85 6.45 4.97
C LEU A 116 10.70 7.97 4.92
N ASN A 117 9.46 8.47 5.01
CA ASN A 117 9.17 9.91 4.98
C ASN A 117 9.80 10.66 6.16
N CYS A 118 9.80 10.07 7.36
CA CYS A 118 10.45 10.64 8.55
C CYS A 118 11.97 10.69 8.40
N PHE A 119 12.57 9.67 7.78
CA PHE A 119 14.02 9.65 7.49
C PHE A 119 14.42 10.68 6.43
N VAL A 120 13.60 10.87 5.40
CA VAL A 120 13.84 11.92 4.40
C VAL A 120 13.81 13.31 5.05
N VAL A 121 12.84 13.58 5.93
CA VAL A 121 12.77 14.85 6.67
C VAL A 121 13.99 15.06 7.57
N ASN A 122 14.40 14.04 8.33
CA ASN A 122 15.61 14.11 9.15
C ASN A 122 16.89 14.29 8.30
N GLY A 123 16.95 13.71 7.10
CA GLY A 123 18.07 13.91 6.17
C GLY A 123 18.21 15.36 5.67
N VAL A 124 17.11 16.10 5.55
CA VAL A 124 17.12 17.52 5.18
C VAL A 124 17.37 18.43 6.40
N ARG A 125 16.89 18.01 7.58
CA ARG A 125 17.05 18.73 8.86
C ARG A 125 17.69 17.82 9.92
N PRO A 126 19.02 17.61 9.84
CA PRO A 126 19.73 16.72 10.77
C PRO A 126 19.80 17.28 12.21
N ASP A 127 19.43 18.54 12.40
CA ASP A 127 19.32 19.20 13.71
C ASP A 127 18.16 18.68 14.57
N ILE A 128 17.17 18.01 13.96
CA ILE A 128 16.00 17.47 14.65
C ILE A 128 16.19 15.97 14.84
N ALA A 129 16.09 15.46 16.07
CA ALA A 129 16.22 14.03 16.32
C ALA A 129 15.07 13.25 15.63
N LEU A 130 15.37 12.09 15.05
CA LEU A 130 14.38 11.25 14.37
C LEU A 130 13.18 10.89 15.27
N GLY A 131 13.42 10.70 16.57
CA GLY A 131 12.37 10.45 17.55
C GLY A 131 11.37 11.61 17.68
N ASP A 132 11.83 12.86 17.55
CA ASP A 132 10.97 14.04 17.58
C ASP A 132 10.13 14.15 16.31
N VAL A 133 10.68 13.74 15.16
CA VAL A 133 9.95 13.66 13.88
C VAL A 133 8.80 12.64 13.99
N PHE A 134 9.08 11.44 14.51
CA PHE A 134 8.05 10.43 14.74
C PHE A 134 6.99 10.86 15.74
N ARG A 135 7.39 11.57 16.80
CA ARG A 135 6.44 12.13 17.78
C ARG A 135 5.55 13.20 17.15
N GLY A 136 6.12 14.04 16.28
CA GLY A 136 5.38 15.06 15.54
C GLY A 136 4.35 14.47 14.57
N ILE A 137 4.70 13.38 13.87
CA ILE A 137 3.81 12.75 12.89
C ILE A 137 2.74 11.85 13.53
N THR A 138 2.84 11.54 14.83
CA THR A 138 1.89 10.66 15.53
C THR A 138 0.44 11.18 15.42
N LEU A 139 0.23 12.49 15.38
CA LEU A 139 -1.11 13.07 15.18
C LEU A 139 -1.67 12.74 13.79
N PHE A 140 -0.84 12.78 12.75
CA PHE A 140 -1.23 12.39 11.39
C PHE A 140 -1.51 10.88 11.30
N PHE A 141 -0.68 10.06 11.94
CA PHE A 141 -0.93 8.62 12.03
C PHE A 141 -2.30 8.31 12.65
N ILE A 142 -2.66 8.97 13.75
CA ILE A 142 -3.98 8.80 14.38
C ILE A 142 -5.10 9.22 13.42
N ALA A 143 -4.95 10.35 12.73
CA ALA A 143 -5.94 10.81 11.76
C ALA A 143 -6.14 9.84 10.59
N ASP A 144 -5.06 9.23 10.08
CA ASP A 144 -5.17 8.23 9.01
C ASP A 144 -5.77 6.92 9.50
N VAL A 145 -5.43 6.45 10.71
CA VAL A 145 -6.05 5.25 11.30
C VAL A 145 -7.55 5.46 11.50
N ILE A 146 -7.97 6.64 11.97
CA ILE A 146 -9.39 7.01 12.07
C ILE A 146 -10.03 7.00 10.68
N THR A 147 -9.35 7.59 9.68
CA THR A 147 -9.86 7.62 8.30
C THR A 147 -10.07 6.21 7.77
N ILE A 148 -9.10 5.31 7.94
CA ILE A 148 -9.21 3.90 7.55
C ILE A 148 -10.39 3.24 8.29
N GLY A 149 -10.51 3.45 9.60
CA GLY A 149 -11.64 2.92 10.38
C GLY A 149 -13.01 3.39 9.87
N VAL A 150 -13.12 4.66 9.48
CA VAL A 150 -14.35 5.22 8.88
C VAL A 150 -14.63 4.60 7.51
N LEU A 151 -13.61 4.47 6.65
CA LEU A 151 -13.76 3.83 5.34
C LEU A 151 -14.11 2.34 5.44
N LEU A 152 -13.66 1.67 6.50
CA LEU A 152 -14.03 0.29 6.81
C LEU A 152 -15.48 0.18 7.30
N ALA A 153 -15.93 1.10 8.14
CA ALA A 153 -17.29 1.10 8.68
C ALA A 153 -18.34 1.56 7.65
N PHE A 154 -17.97 2.48 6.76
CA PHE A 154 -18.86 3.11 5.78
C PHE A 154 -18.28 3.00 4.36
N PRO A 155 -18.30 1.81 3.74
CA PRO A 155 -17.76 1.59 2.40
C PRO A 155 -18.46 2.45 1.33
N GLU A 156 -19.72 2.83 1.57
CA GLU A 156 -20.53 3.70 0.70
C GLU A 156 -19.88 5.05 0.42
N ILE A 157 -19.07 5.59 1.34
CA ILE A 157 -18.35 6.86 1.12
C ILE A 157 -17.44 6.76 -0.11
N VAL A 158 -16.87 5.57 -0.34
CA VAL A 158 -15.96 5.29 -1.44
C VAL A 158 -16.70 4.91 -2.71
N THR A 159 -17.73 4.08 -2.58
CA THR A 159 -18.43 3.50 -3.73
C THR A 159 -19.56 4.38 -4.28
N TRP A 160 -19.99 5.40 -3.53
CA TRP A 160 -21.06 6.32 -3.95
C TRP A 160 -20.76 7.00 -5.28
N LEU A 161 -19.58 7.62 -5.43
CA LEU A 161 -19.24 8.32 -6.66
C LEU A 161 -19.07 7.36 -7.86
N PRO A 162 -18.34 6.23 -7.75
CA PRO A 162 -18.31 5.21 -8.79
C PRO A 162 -19.68 4.66 -9.20
N SER A 163 -20.64 4.56 -8.26
CA SER A 163 -21.98 4.06 -8.56
C SER A 163 -22.85 5.00 -9.39
N LEU A 164 -22.43 6.26 -9.56
CA LEU A 164 -23.14 7.28 -10.36
C LEU A 164 -22.61 7.40 -11.80
N MET A 165 -21.55 6.68 -12.18
CA MET A 165 -20.94 6.67 -13.51
C MET A 165 -21.34 5.42 -14.30
#